data_AF-A0A381W1X3-F1
#
_entry.id   AF-A0A381W1X3-F1
#
_cell.length_a   1.000
_cell.length_b   1.000
_cell.length_c   1.000
_cell.angle_alpha   90.00
_cell.angle_beta   90.00
_cell.angle_gamma   90.00
#
_symmetry.space_group_name_H-M   'P 1'
#
loop_
_entity.id
_entity.type
_entity.pdbx_description
1 polymer ?
#
loop_
_entity_poly.entity_id
_entity_poly.type
_entity_poly.pdbx_seq_one_letter_code
_entity_poly.pdbx_strand_id
1 'polypeptide(L)'
;VVLRTWLWLVLSLCVGCPSVLGDTYEDRRAYKRAVFAIETGRLREFGRLREELGDYVLKPYLDFFEAKRRISSLGISTAIKLREQWEETPIERRFFHLWLDTQAKRGRWSRYLEHYEPSGGTEAQCYYLRALYRDGQRKEALSKVPTLWKVGTSQPKPCDPLFKAWIDNGGVTDEIAWERLQLALEANSVTLAKYLLRFFSDSVSSAAQTYYDVHVRPSTIRNIDKFRDD
;
A
#
# COMPACT_ATOMS: atom_id res chain seq x y z
N VAL A 1 1.50 -73.59 40.70
CA VAL A 1 1.06 -72.27 40.21
C VAL A 1 1.48 -71.22 41.22
N VAL A 2 2.67 -70.65 41.05
CA VAL A 2 3.15 -69.51 41.87
C VAL A 2 3.98 -68.64 40.92
N LEU A 3 3.46 -67.46 40.56
CA LEU A 3 4.18 -66.47 39.74
C LEU A 3 4.52 -65.24 40.61
N ARG A 4 5.78 -65.19 41.04
CA ARG A 4 6.60 -64.00 41.32
C ARG A 4 7.34 -63.71 39.99
N THR A 5 7.71 -62.53 39.52
CA THR A 5 8.02 -61.23 40.12
C THR A 5 8.37 -60.24 38.97
N TRP A 6 7.86 -59.01 39.04
CA TRP A 6 8.55 -57.71 38.83
C TRP A 6 9.07 -57.27 37.44
N LEU A 7 8.43 -56.20 36.94
CA LEU A 7 8.99 -54.93 36.47
C LEU A 7 10.33 -54.94 35.72
N TRP A 8 10.29 -54.63 34.41
CA TRP A 8 11.44 -54.06 33.69
C TRP A 8 11.02 -52.82 32.87
N LEU A 9 11.44 -51.67 33.40
CA LEU A 9 11.88 -50.44 32.74
C LEU A 9 11.37 -50.14 31.31
N VAL A 10 10.39 -49.25 31.21
CA VAL A 10 10.26 -48.35 30.06
C VAL A 10 11.24 -47.19 30.29
N LEU A 11 12.47 -47.35 29.80
CA LEU A 11 13.48 -46.28 29.82
C LEU A 11 13.08 -45.25 28.74
N SER A 12 12.41 -44.21 29.22
CA SER A 12 12.07 -42.99 28.50
C SER A 12 13.31 -42.36 27.85
N LEU A 13 13.46 -42.51 26.53
CA LEU A 13 14.25 -41.61 25.69
C LEU A 13 13.38 -40.39 25.35
N CYS A 14 13.17 -39.51 26.33
CA CYS A 14 12.90 -38.10 26.03
C CYS A 14 14.23 -37.45 25.61
N VAL A 15 14.73 -37.82 24.42
CA VAL A 15 15.83 -37.09 23.79
C VAL A 15 15.29 -35.71 23.42
N GLY A 16 15.76 -34.71 24.17
CA GLY A 16 15.79 -33.31 23.79
C GLY A 16 14.45 -32.72 23.39
N CYS A 17 13.71 -32.17 24.36
CA CYS A 17 12.89 -31.02 24.04
C CYS A 17 13.86 -29.94 23.52
N PRO A 18 13.81 -29.52 22.24
CA PRO A 18 14.64 -28.42 21.78
C PRO A 18 14.29 -27.24 22.66
N SER A 19 15.23 -26.88 23.54
CA SER A 19 15.15 -25.63 24.28
C SER A 19 15.04 -24.55 23.23
N VAL A 20 14.03 -23.68 23.33
CA VAL A 20 13.99 -22.43 22.56
C VAL A 20 15.18 -21.59 23.05
N LEU A 21 16.37 -21.90 22.52
CA LEU A 21 17.62 -21.21 22.75
C LEU A 21 17.61 -19.98 21.85
N GLY A 22 17.18 -18.83 22.36
CA GLY A 22 17.31 -17.58 21.60
C GLY A 22 16.40 -16.42 21.98
N ASP A 23 15.89 -16.33 23.21
CA ASP A 23 15.10 -15.16 23.61
C ASP A 23 15.33 -14.77 25.08
N THR A 24 16.53 -14.26 25.39
CA THR A 24 16.83 -13.70 26.71
C THR A 24 16.38 -12.23 26.84
N TYR A 25 16.28 -11.73 28.08
CA TYR A 25 16.04 -10.30 28.31
C TYR A 25 17.11 -9.42 27.66
N GLU A 26 18.38 -9.86 27.70
CA GLU A 26 19.48 -9.11 27.09
C GLU A 26 19.39 -9.09 25.57
N ASP A 27 18.95 -10.18 24.92
CA ASP A 27 18.71 -10.21 23.47
C ASP A 27 17.61 -9.22 23.08
N ARG A 28 16.50 -9.21 23.81
CA ARG A 28 15.40 -8.25 23.59
C ARG A 28 15.87 -6.81 23.74
N ARG A 29 16.74 -6.53 24.72
CA ARG A 29 17.32 -5.20 24.96
C ARG A 29 18.31 -4.82 23.87
N ALA A 30 19.17 -5.74 23.44
CA ALA A 30 20.10 -5.53 22.33
C ALA A 30 19.34 -5.26 21.02
N TYR A 31 18.29 -6.03 20.74
CA TYR A 31 17.42 -5.83 19.58
C TYR A 31 16.77 -4.44 19.57
N LYS A 32 16.17 -4.01 20.68
CA LYS A 32 15.58 -2.66 20.79
C LYS A 32 16.61 -1.55 20.55
N ARG A 33 17.84 -1.72 21.08
CA ARG A 33 18.94 -0.78 20.81
C ARG A 33 19.35 -0.79 19.34
N ALA A 34 19.39 -1.96 18.69
CA ALA A 34 19.72 -2.08 17.28
C ALA A 34 18.67 -1.37 16.40
N VAL A 35 17.38 -1.57 16.69
CA VAL A 35 16.28 -0.86 16.01
C VAL A 35 16.43 0.65 16.17
N PHE A 36 16.64 1.13 17.40
CA PHE A 36 16.87 2.55 17.65
C PHE A 36 18.10 3.09 16.91
N ALA A 37 19.19 2.33 16.86
CA ALA A 37 20.42 2.70 16.18
C ALA A 37 20.21 2.85 14.66
N ILE A 38 19.50 1.92 14.00
CA ILE A 38 19.24 2.02 12.55
C ILE A 38 18.27 3.16 12.23
N GLU A 39 17.24 3.38 13.05
CA GLU A 39 16.27 4.47 12.88
C GLU A 39 16.90 5.85 13.06
N THR A 40 17.86 5.98 13.97
CA THR A 40 18.59 7.24 14.23
C THR A 40 19.88 7.39 13.41
N GLY A 41 20.17 6.45 12.51
CA GLY A 41 21.33 6.52 11.61
C GLY A 41 22.69 6.20 12.25
N ARG A 42 22.72 5.60 13.43
CA ARG A 42 23.94 5.15 14.13
C ARG A 42 24.44 3.82 13.58
N LEU A 43 24.89 3.82 12.32
CA LEU A 43 25.17 2.59 11.56
C LEU A 43 26.27 1.71 12.17
N ARG A 44 27.31 2.31 12.77
CA ARG A 44 28.37 1.55 13.45
C ARG A 44 27.84 0.81 14.69
N GLU A 45 27.00 1.49 15.49
CA GLU A 45 26.37 0.90 16.66
C GLU A 45 25.39 -0.22 16.26
N PHE A 46 24.60 0.02 15.21
CA PHE A 46 23.70 -0.97 14.63
C PHE A 46 24.44 -2.24 14.19
N GLY A 47 25.54 -2.11 13.44
CA GLY A 47 26.33 -3.25 12.96
C GLY A 47 26.81 -4.13 14.11
N ARG A 48 27.45 -3.52 15.13
CA ARG A 48 27.90 -4.24 16.34
C ARG A 48 26.74 -4.94 17.06
N LEU A 49 25.64 -4.23 17.32
CA LEU A 49 24.48 -4.81 18.02
C LEU A 49 23.80 -5.95 17.23
N ARG A 50 23.77 -5.85 15.89
CA ARG A 50 23.24 -6.90 15.02
C ARG A 50 24.10 -8.16 15.04
N GLU A 51 25.42 -8.01 15.10
CA GLU A 51 26.36 -9.14 15.23
C GLU A 51 26.22 -9.84 16.58
N GLU A 52 26.12 -9.07 17.68
CA GLU A 52 25.93 -9.58 19.05
C GLU A 52 24.67 -10.43 19.23
N LEU A 53 23.64 -10.22 18.41
CA LEU A 53 22.37 -10.94 18.48
C LEU A 53 22.43 -12.39 17.97
N GLY A 54 23.54 -12.88 17.42
CA GLY A 54 23.68 -14.29 17.05
C GLY A 54 22.52 -14.82 16.21
N ASP A 55 21.85 -15.88 16.69
CA ASP A 55 20.68 -16.52 16.06
C ASP A 55 19.33 -16.03 16.61
N TYR A 56 19.27 -14.81 17.15
CA TYR A 56 18.03 -14.21 17.67
C TYR A 56 16.92 -14.22 16.62
N VAL A 57 15.74 -14.74 16.99
CA VAL A 57 14.62 -15.02 16.08
C VAL A 57 14.18 -13.79 15.26
N LEU A 58 14.24 -12.58 15.83
CA LEU A 58 13.83 -11.36 15.13
C LEU A 58 14.96 -10.67 14.35
N LYS A 59 16.18 -11.21 14.33
CA LYS A 59 17.30 -10.65 13.56
C LYS A 59 16.97 -10.38 12.08
N PRO A 60 16.17 -11.20 11.36
CA PRO A 60 15.77 -10.89 9.97
C PRO A 60 15.06 -9.54 9.81
N TYR A 61 14.38 -9.04 10.84
CA TYR A 61 13.77 -7.70 10.80
C TYR A 61 14.80 -6.57 10.85
N LEU A 62 15.98 -6.80 11.44
CA LEU A 62 17.10 -5.84 11.36
C LEU A 62 17.63 -5.74 9.92
N ASP A 63 17.72 -6.86 9.22
CA ASP A 63 18.12 -6.91 7.80
C ASP A 63 17.09 -6.15 6.93
N PHE A 64 15.80 -6.31 7.24
CA PHE A 64 14.74 -5.52 6.62
C PHE A 64 14.90 -4.02 6.88
N PHE A 65 15.18 -3.59 8.11
CA PHE A 65 15.37 -2.15 8.40
C PHE A 65 16.58 -1.57 7.68
N GLU A 66 17.68 -2.32 7.62
CA GLU A 66 18.85 -1.95 6.83
C GLU A 66 18.50 -1.83 5.34
N ALA A 67 17.82 -2.83 4.77
CA ALA A 67 17.37 -2.84 3.38
C ALA A 67 16.42 -1.67 3.08
N LYS A 68 15.46 -1.39 3.97
CA LYS A 68 14.54 -0.25 3.88
C LYS A 68 15.29 1.08 3.85
N ARG A 69 16.33 1.25 4.68
CA ARG A 69 17.12 2.48 4.72
C ARG A 69 17.85 2.75 3.39
N ARG A 70 18.34 1.69 2.74
CA ARG A 70 19.05 1.78 1.45
C ARG A 70 18.16 1.54 0.22
N ILE A 71 16.84 1.42 0.41
CA ILE A 71 15.91 0.90 -0.62
C ILE A 71 15.99 1.66 -1.95
N SER A 72 16.26 2.95 -1.86
CA SER A 72 16.33 3.85 -3.00
C SER A 72 17.55 3.60 -3.92
N SER A 73 18.65 3.12 -3.35
CA SER A 73 19.88 2.77 -4.05
C SER A 73 20.01 1.28 -4.37
N LEU A 74 19.08 0.44 -3.92
CA LEU A 74 19.11 -1.00 -4.24
C LEU A 74 19.00 -1.23 -5.75
N GLY A 75 19.91 -2.04 -6.28
CA GLY A 75 19.81 -2.62 -7.61
C GLY A 75 18.74 -3.71 -7.67
N ILE A 76 18.28 -4.05 -8.88
CA ILE A 76 17.25 -5.07 -9.10
C ILE A 76 17.71 -6.42 -8.55
N SER A 77 18.91 -6.88 -8.94
CA SER A 77 19.44 -8.17 -8.50
C SER A 77 19.53 -8.30 -6.97
N THR A 78 19.90 -7.24 -6.26
CA THR A 78 19.89 -7.24 -4.79
C THR A 78 18.48 -7.29 -4.23
N ALA A 79 17.53 -6.55 -4.80
CA ALA A 79 16.14 -6.58 -4.34
C ALA A 79 15.49 -7.95 -4.56
N ILE A 80 15.75 -8.61 -5.70
CA ILE A 80 15.25 -9.96 -5.97
C ILE A 80 15.87 -10.98 -5.01
N LYS A 81 17.19 -10.93 -4.77
CA LYS A 81 17.82 -11.80 -3.76
C LYS A 81 17.24 -11.63 -2.36
N LEU A 82 16.97 -10.39 -1.95
CA LEU A 82 16.33 -10.12 -0.66
C LEU A 82 14.88 -10.61 -0.61
N ARG A 83 14.16 -10.52 -1.74
CA ARG A 83 12.82 -11.07 -1.88
C ARG A 83 12.81 -12.59 -1.68
N GLU A 84 13.68 -13.29 -2.40
CA GLU A 84 13.87 -14.75 -2.30
C GLU A 84 14.28 -15.18 -0.89
N GLN A 85 15.21 -14.44 -0.26
CA GLN A 85 15.63 -14.69 1.12
C GLN A 85 14.46 -14.68 2.12
N TRP A 86 13.40 -13.94 1.83
CA TRP A 86 12.28 -13.72 2.74
C TRP A 86 10.98 -14.37 2.31
N GLU A 87 10.98 -15.20 1.26
CA GLU A 87 9.77 -15.74 0.59
C GLU A 87 8.73 -16.32 1.55
N GLU A 88 9.18 -17.05 2.58
CA GLU A 88 8.29 -17.68 3.58
C GLU A 88 8.02 -16.82 4.82
N THR A 89 8.25 -15.50 4.71
CA THR A 89 8.11 -14.57 5.84
C THR A 89 7.21 -13.38 5.50
N PRO A 90 6.58 -12.74 6.51
CA PRO A 90 5.86 -11.48 6.29
C PRO A 90 6.74 -10.31 5.80
N ILE A 91 8.07 -10.46 5.83
CA ILE A 91 9.02 -9.42 5.42
C ILE A 91 9.01 -9.25 3.91
N GLU A 92 8.91 -10.35 3.14
CA GLU A 92 9.00 -10.34 1.67
C GLU A 92 8.03 -9.34 1.06
N ARG A 93 6.72 -9.54 1.30
CA ARG A 93 5.68 -8.71 0.69
C ARG A 93 5.83 -7.26 1.10
N ARG A 94 6.16 -7.02 2.37
CA ARG A 94 6.36 -5.67 2.91
C ARG A 94 7.55 -4.98 2.25
N PHE A 95 8.68 -5.67 2.12
CA PHE A 95 9.87 -5.15 1.48
C PHE A 95 9.64 -4.89 -0.01
N PHE A 96 9.07 -5.86 -0.71
CA PHE A 96 8.91 -5.79 -2.16
C PHE A 96 7.93 -4.69 -2.56
N HIS A 97 6.83 -4.50 -1.81
CA HIS A 97 5.94 -3.34 -1.99
C HIS A 97 6.66 -2.00 -1.82
N LEU A 98 7.47 -1.84 -0.77
CA LEU A 98 8.25 -0.61 -0.56
C LEU A 98 9.26 -0.38 -1.70
N TRP A 99 9.86 -1.46 -2.20
CA TRP A 99 10.84 -1.38 -3.28
C TRP A 99 10.20 -1.00 -4.60
N LEU A 100 9.05 -1.60 -4.94
CA LEU A 100 8.24 -1.26 -6.12
C LEU A 100 7.77 0.19 -6.07
N ASP A 101 7.17 0.62 -4.96
CA ASP A 101 6.76 2.02 -4.76
C ASP A 101 7.93 2.99 -4.97
N THR A 102 9.12 2.62 -4.48
CA THR A 102 10.33 3.41 -4.72
C THR A 102 10.72 3.47 -6.21
N GLN A 103 10.53 2.39 -6.97
CA GLN A 103 10.78 2.41 -8.42
C GLN A 103 9.82 3.36 -9.13
N ALA A 104 8.54 3.32 -8.78
CA ALA A 104 7.51 4.18 -9.34
C ALA A 104 7.76 5.67 -9.00
N LYS A 105 8.04 5.98 -7.72
CA LYS A 105 8.37 7.33 -7.26
C LYS A 105 9.60 7.91 -7.95
N ARG A 106 10.55 7.07 -8.35
CA ARG A 106 11.75 7.44 -9.11
C ARG A 106 11.57 7.43 -10.62
N GLY A 107 10.36 7.18 -11.12
CA GLY A 107 10.07 7.14 -12.56
C GLY A 107 10.74 5.99 -13.31
N ARG A 108 11.15 4.93 -12.61
CA ARG A 108 11.76 3.74 -13.21
C ARG A 108 10.67 2.79 -13.73
N TRP A 109 9.89 3.27 -14.70
CA TRP A 109 8.64 2.64 -15.14
C TRP A 109 8.82 1.22 -15.68
N SER A 110 9.84 1.00 -16.52
CA SER A 110 10.15 -0.34 -17.04
C SER A 110 10.43 -1.35 -15.90
N ARG A 111 11.22 -0.96 -14.88
CA ARG A 111 11.46 -1.81 -13.69
C ARG A 111 10.21 -2.04 -12.87
N TYR A 112 9.33 -1.04 -12.78
CA TYR A 112 8.07 -1.20 -12.08
C TYR A 112 7.16 -2.21 -12.80
N LEU A 113 7.04 -2.10 -14.13
CA LEU A 113 6.21 -2.99 -14.95
C LEU A 113 6.71 -4.43 -14.93
N GLU A 114 8.03 -4.64 -15.04
CA GLU A 114 8.65 -5.97 -15.03
C GLU A 114 8.33 -6.78 -13.75
N HIS A 115 8.14 -6.07 -12.64
CA HIS A 115 8.01 -6.67 -11.31
C HIS A 115 6.66 -6.40 -10.63
N TYR A 116 5.73 -5.76 -11.34
CA TYR A 116 4.43 -5.45 -10.78
C TYR A 116 3.61 -6.73 -10.59
N GLU A 117 3.01 -6.86 -9.41
CA GLU A 117 2.04 -7.91 -9.10
C GLU A 117 0.70 -7.27 -8.74
N PRO A 118 -0.43 -7.83 -9.19
CA PRO A 118 -1.77 -7.33 -8.90
C PRO A 118 -2.23 -7.70 -7.48
N SER A 119 -1.39 -7.44 -6.49
CA SER A 119 -1.60 -7.74 -5.07
C SER A 119 -1.63 -6.48 -4.20
N GLY A 120 -1.34 -5.31 -4.78
CA GLY A 120 -1.38 -4.02 -4.11
C GLY A 120 -2.77 -3.35 -4.16
N GLY A 121 -3.01 -2.43 -3.22
CA GLY A 121 -4.21 -1.58 -3.22
C GLY A 121 -4.21 -0.55 -4.36
N THR A 122 -5.17 0.39 -4.32
CA THR A 122 -5.38 1.43 -5.34
C THR A 122 -4.12 2.21 -5.70
N GLU A 123 -3.23 2.48 -4.73
CA GLU A 123 -1.96 3.18 -5.00
C GLU A 123 -1.08 2.42 -5.99
N ALA A 124 -0.94 1.09 -5.82
CA ALA A 124 -0.16 0.25 -6.73
C ALA A 124 -0.81 0.19 -8.12
N GLN A 125 -2.14 0.09 -8.18
CA GLN A 125 -2.88 0.12 -9.45
C GLN A 125 -2.65 1.45 -10.20
N CYS A 126 -2.67 2.58 -9.49
CA CYS A 126 -2.39 3.89 -10.08
C CYS A 126 -0.95 4.01 -10.59
N TYR A 127 0.04 3.47 -9.86
CA TYR A 127 1.41 3.42 -10.37
C TYR A 127 1.56 2.50 -11.58
N TYR A 128 0.90 1.34 -11.59
CA TYR A 128 0.90 0.42 -12.72
C TYR A 128 0.35 1.08 -13.99
N LEU A 129 -0.85 1.67 -13.92
CA LEU A 129 -1.42 2.35 -15.08
C LEU A 129 -0.59 3.56 -15.51
N ARG A 130 0.02 4.29 -14.57
CA ARG A 130 0.99 5.34 -14.93
C ARG A 130 2.22 4.80 -15.61
N ALA A 131 2.72 3.65 -15.18
CA ALA A 131 3.87 3.01 -15.80
C ALA A 131 3.52 2.59 -17.23
N LEU A 132 2.37 1.94 -17.47
CA LEU A 132 1.85 1.64 -18.81
C LEU A 132 1.75 2.90 -19.68
N TYR A 133 1.16 3.98 -19.13
CA TYR A 133 1.02 5.24 -19.85
C TYR A 133 2.37 5.82 -20.27
N ARG A 134 3.38 5.74 -19.39
CA ARG A 134 4.73 6.26 -19.63
C ARG A 134 5.57 5.38 -20.55
N ASP A 135 5.27 4.09 -20.58
CA ASP A 135 5.89 3.09 -21.46
C ASP A 135 5.32 3.10 -22.89
N GLY A 136 4.34 3.97 -23.17
CA GLY A 136 3.75 4.15 -24.51
C GLY A 136 2.42 3.45 -24.71
N GLN A 137 2.00 2.60 -23.77
CA GLN A 137 0.71 1.89 -23.75
C GLN A 137 -0.43 2.82 -23.28
N ARG A 138 -0.49 4.04 -23.82
CA ARG A 138 -1.35 5.13 -23.34
C ARG A 138 -2.84 4.79 -23.43
N LYS A 139 -3.28 4.22 -24.55
CA LYS A 139 -4.70 3.87 -24.74
C LYS A 139 -5.17 2.82 -23.74
N GLU A 140 -4.35 1.80 -23.49
CA GLU A 140 -4.65 0.79 -22.47
C GLU A 140 -4.68 1.39 -21.06
N ALA A 141 -3.68 2.21 -20.72
CA ALA A 141 -3.64 2.86 -19.42
C ALA A 141 -4.88 3.72 -19.17
N LEU A 142 -5.27 4.53 -20.16
CA LEU A 142 -6.42 5.43 -20.06
C LEU A 142 -7.77 4.68 -20.06
N SER A 143 -7.90 3.56 -20.77
CA SER A 143 -9.15 2.78 -20.77
C SER A 143 -9.47 2.15 -19.41
N LYS A 144 -8.45 1.97 -18.56
CA LYS A 144 -8.60 1.45 -17.19
C LYS A 144 -8.81 2.54 -16.14
N VAL A 145 -8.66 3.83 -16.48
CA VAL A 145 -8.88 4.94 -15.54
C VAL A 145 -10.29 4.98 -14.93
N PRO A 146 -11.39 4.72 -15.68
CA PRO A 146 -12.73 4.76 -15.12
C PRO A 146 -12.92 3.88 -13.88
N THR A 147 -12.25 2.73 -13.80
CA THR A 147 -12.38 1.81 -12.65
C THR A 147 -11.79 2.40 -11.37
N LEU A 148 -10.83 3.32 -11.50
CA LEU A 148 -10.23 4.06 -10.39
C LEU A 148 -10.95 5.39 -10.14
N TRP A 149 -11.57 5.98 -11.16
CA TRP A 149 -12.26 7.25 -11.06
C TRP A 149 -13.61 7.13 -10.36
N LYS A 150 -14.41 6.11 -10.71
CA LYS A 150 -15.81 5.93 -10.27
C LYS A 150 -15.92 5.43 -8.83
N VAL A 151 -15.46 6.25 -7.89
CA VAL A 151 -15.54 6.02 -6.44
C VAL A 151 -15.90 7.32 -5.71
N GLY A 152 -16.54 7.19 -4.54
CA GLY A 152 -17.00 8.32 -3.73
C GLY A 152 -15.93 8.99 -2.86
N THR A 153 -14.69 8.54 -2.91
CA THR A 153 -13.60 9.06 -2.08
C THR A 153 -12.44 9.60 -2.92
N SER A 154 -11.65 10.48 -2.32
CA SER A 154 -10.40 10.94 -2.91
C SER A 154 -9.43 9.78 -3.05
N GLN A 155 -8.89 9.60 -4.26
CA GLN A 155 -7.93 8.54 -4.53
C GLN A 155 -6.51 8.94 -4.13
N PRO A 156 -5.60 7.97 -3.95
CA PRO A 156 -4.20 8.25 -3.63
C PRO A 156 -3.57 9.23 -4.64
N LYS A 157 -2.72 10.14 -4.14
CA LYS A 157 -1.99 11.13 -4.95
C LYS A 157 -1.30 10.54 -6.20
N PRO A 158 -0.80 9.29 -6.19
CA PRO A 158 -0.25 8.68 -7.39
C PRO A 158 -1.23 8.57 -8.57
N CYS A 159 -2.55 8.61 -8.36
CA CYS A 159 -3.55 8.56 -9.41
C CYS A 159 -3.69 9.89 -10.18
N ASP A 160 -3.39 11.03 -9.55
CA ASP A 160 -3.67 12.37 -10.08
C ASP A 160 -3.08 12.61 -11.49
N PRO A 161 -1.83 12.22 -11.80
CA PRO A 161 -1.28 12.45 -13.14
C PRO A 161 -2.02 11.68 -14.23
N LEU A 162 -2.52 10.49 -13.91
CA LEU A 162 -3.27 9.66 -14.84
C LEU A 162 -4.69 10.20 -15.02
N PHE A 163 -5.33 10.62 -13.94
CA PHE A 163 -6.62 11.31 -14.00
C PHE A 163 -6.53 12.60 -14.80
N LYS A 164 -5.49 13.41 -14.59
CA LYS A 164 -5.26 14.60 -15.39
C LYS A 164 -5.14 14.25 -16.87
N ALA A 165 -4.30 13.28 -17.23
CA ALA A 165 -4.15 12.87 -18.62
C ALA A 165 -5.48 12.39 -19.23
N TRP A 166 -6.27 11.64 -18.47
CA TRP A 166 -7.58 11.15 -18.91
C TRP A 166 -8.60 12.28 -19.10
N ILE A 167 -8.68 13.21 -18.14
CA ILE A 167 -9.51 14.42 -18.22
C ILE A 167 -9.13 15.27 -19.44
N ASP A 168 -7.83 15.53 -19.63
CA ASP A 168 -7.31 16.33 -20.74
C ASP A 168 -7.62 15.68 -22.11
N ASN A 169 -7.96 14.37 -22.14
CA ASN A 169 -8.38 13.62 -23.33
C ASN A 169 -9.91 13.46 -23.42
N GLY A 170 -10.69 14.26 -22.69
CA GLY A 170 -12.16 14.22 -22.73
C GLY A 170 -12.78 13.01 -22.03
N GLY A 171 -12.05 12.35 -21.12
CA GLY A 171 -12.52 11.16 -20.42
C GLY A 171 -13.68 11.40 -19.45
N VAL A 172 -13.87 12.64 -19.01
CA VAL A 172 -14.96 13.03 -18.09
C VAL A 172 -16.05 13.73 -18.89
N THR A 173 -17.11 12.99 -19.19
CA THR A 173 -18.39 13.53 -19.69
C THR A 173 -19.27 13.98 -18.53
N ASP A 174 -20.39 14.67 -18.83
CA ASP A 174 -21.37 15.05 -17.82
C ASP A 174 -21.90 13.82 -17.04
N GLU A 175 -22.15 12.70 -17.72
CA GLU A 175 -22.62 11.47 -17.08
C GLU A 175 -21.58 10.89 -16.11
N ILE A 176 -20.31 10.88 -16.51
CA ILE A 176 -19.20 10.39 -15.68
C ILE A 176 -18.94 11.32 -14.48
N ALA A 177 -19.07 12.64 -14.67
CA ALA A 177 -18.99 13.61 -13.60
C ALA A 177 -20.15 13.44 -12.61
N TRP A 178 -21.36 13.21 -13.12
CA TRP A 178 -22.57 13.02 -12.32
C TRP A 178 -22.48 11.76 -11.45
N GLU A 179 -22.09 10.63 -12.05
CA GLU A 179 -21.90 9.37 -11.34
C GLU A 179 -20.93 9.55 -10.16
N ARG A 180 -19.79 10.21 -10.39
CA ARG A 180 -18.82 10.43 -9.31
C ARG A 180 -19.30 11.45 -8.29
N LEU A 181 -20.06 12.47 -8.70
CA LEU A 181 -20.64 13.45 -7.79
C LEU A 181 -21.61 12.78 -6.81
N GLN A 182 -22.50 11.93 -7.30
CA GLN A 182 -23.43 11.15 -6.48
C GLN A 182 -22.68 10.28 -5.46
N LEU A 183 -21.73 9.47 -5.93
CA LEU A 183 -20.90 8.65 -5.05
C LEU A 183 -20.15 9.49 -3.99
N ALA A 184 -19.66 10.67 -4.37
CA ALA A 184 -18.94 11.55 -3.45
C ALA A 184 -19.86 12.13 -2.36
N LEU A 185 -21.08 12.51 -2.72
CA LEU A 185 -22.07 13.02 -1.76
C LEU A 185 -22.58 11.89 -0.84
N GLU A 186 -22.86 10.70 -1.38
CA GLU A 186 -23.22 9.51 -0.59
C GLU A 186 -22.14 9.14 0.44
N ALA A 187 -20.87 9.25 0.06
CA ALA A 187 -19.72 9.04 0.95
C ALA A 187 -19.41 10.23 1.87
N ASN A 188 -20.21 11.31 1.80
CA ASN A 188 -19.99 12.58 2.50
C ASN A 188 -18.63 13.25 2.22
N SER A 189 -18.03 12.98 1.05
CA SER A 189 -16.79 13.55 0.56
C SER A 189 -17.01 14.95 -0.05
N VAL A 190 -17.44 15.91 0.78
CA VAL A 190 -17.87 17.25 0.34
C VAL A 190 -16.80 18.00 -0.47
N THR A 191 -15.52 17.89 -0.12
CA THR A 191 -14.42 18.53 -0.87
C THR A 191 -14.27 17.94 -2.27
N LEU A 192 -14.39 16.62 -2.41
CA LEU A 192 -14.36 15.95 -3.70
C LEU A 192 -15.59 16.36 -4.53
N ALA A 193 -16.78 16.33 -3.94
CA ALA A 193 -18.01 16.72 -4.60
C ALA A 193 -17.91 18.16 -5.15
N LYS A 194 -17.41 19.11 -4.35
CA LYS A 194 -17.20 20.50 -4.79
C LYS A 194 -16.23 20.60 -5.97
N TYR A 195 -15.15 19.81 -5.94
CA TYR A 195 -14.18 19.78 -7.04
C TYR A 195 -14.80 19.26 -8.34
N LEU A 196 -15.73 18.30 -8.26
CA LEU A 196 -16.36 17.69 -9.43
C LEU A 196 -17.27 18.66 -10.20
N LEU A 197 -17.81 19.68 -9.53
CA LEU A 197 -18.71 20.67 -10.14
C LEU A 197 -18.10 21.39 -11.36
N ARG A 198 -16.77 21.48 -11.45
CA ARG A 198 -16.06 22.13 -12.56
C ARG A 198 -16.08 21.36 -13.89
N PHE A 199 -16.53 20.10 -13.88
CA PHE A 199 -16.51 19.24 -15.06
C PHE A 199 -17.82 19.22 -15.83
N PHE A 200 -18.87 19.84 -15.27
CA PHE A 200 -20.17 19.90 -15.91
C PHE A 200 -20.20 20.98 -16.99
N SER A 201 -20.84 20.65 -18.11
CA SER A 201 -21.18 21.63 -19.14
C SER A 201 -22.18 22.67 -18.65
N ASP A 202 -22.27 23.80 -19.34
CA ASP A 202 -23.16 24.90 -18.97
C ASP A 202 -24.62 24.44 -18.80
N SER A 203 -25.08 23.50 -19.64
CA SER A 203 -26.47 23.01 -19.62
C SER A 203 -26.86 22.22 -18.36
N VAL A 204 -25.90 21.65 -17.62
CA VAL A 204 -26.19 20.83 -16.43
C VAL A 204 -25.48 21.33 -15.16
N SER A 205 -24.60 22.33 -15.27
CA SER A 205 -23.83 22.89 -14.16
C SER A 205 -24.72 23.41 -13.01
N SER A 206 -25.86 24.03 -13.32
CA SER A 206 -26.82 24.55 -12.33
C SER A 206 -27.42 23.41 -11.47
N ALA A 207 -27.92 22.36 -12.12
CA ALA A 207 -28.48 21.19 -11.43
C ALA A 207 -27.44 20.50 -10.54
N ALA A 208 -26.20 20.34 -11.02
CA ALA A 208 -25.10 19.78 -10.24
C ALA A 208 -24.79 20.62 -8.99
N GLN A 209 -24.73 21.95 -9.14
CA GLN A 209 -24.49 22.88 -8.03
C GLN A 209 -25.62 22.81 -7.00
N THR A 210 -26.87 22.77 -7.46
CA THR A 210 -28.05 22.63 -6.60
C THR A 210 -28.04 21.33 -5.82
N TYR A 211 -27.69 20.21 -6.47
CA TYR A 211 -27.57 18.90 -5.81
C TYR A 211 -26.50 18.91 -4.71
N TYR A 212 -25.33 19.50 -4.98
CA TYR A 212 -24.29 19.73 -3.98
C TYR A 212 -24.77 20.62 -2.83
N ASP A 213 -25.42 21.75 -3.13
CA ASP A 213 -25.89 22.73 -2.16
C ASP A 213 -26.94 22.15 -1.21
N VAL A 214 -27.85 21.32 -1.71
CA VAL A 214 -28.85 20.61 -0.90
C VAL A 214 -28.16 19.61 0.03
N HIS A 215 -27.15 18.89 -0.43
CA HIS A 215 -26.41 17.96 0.43
C HIS A 215 -25.68 18.68 1.57
N VAL A 216 -24.94 19.76 1.28
CA VAL A 216 -24.15 20.48 2.31
C VAL A 216 -25.01 21.39 3.19
N ARG A 217 -26.17 21.82 2.67
CA ARG A 217 -27.12 22.67 3.38
C ARG A 217 -28.55 22.23 3.03
N PRO A 218 -29.09 21.23 3.74
CA PRO A 218 -30.43 20.68 3.45
C PRO A 218 -31.55 21.72 3.48
N SER A 219 -31.40 22.79 4.27
CA SER A 219 -32.38 23.88 4.33
C SER A 219 -32.59 24.61 3.00
N THR A 220 -31.68 24.47 2.03
CA THR A 220 -31.79 25.04 0.68
C THR A 220 -33.04 24.55 -0.04
N ILE A 221 -33.52 23.33 0.27
CA ILE A 221 -34.75 22.76 -0.31
C ILE A 221 -36.00 23.61 -0.08
N ARG A 222 -35.99 24.48 0.95
CA ARG A 222 -37.11 25.38 1.25
C ARG A 222 -37.26 26.52 0.25
N ASN A 223 -36.24 26.79 -0.56
CA ASN A 223 -36.29 27.81 -1.60
C ASN A 223 -36.71 27.16 -2.93
N ILE A 224 -38.01 26.89 -3.07
CA ILE A 224 -38.59 26.16 -4.20
C ILE A 224 -38.31 26.85 -5.54
N ASP A 225 -38.19 28.19 -5.55
CA ASP A 225 -37.89 28.94 -6.78
C ASP A 225 -36.53 28.58 -7.40
N LYS A 226 -35.59 28.02 -6.61
CA LYS A 226 -34.30 27.52 -7.12
C LYS A 226 -34.38 26.24 -7.93
N PHE A 227 -35.54 25.57 -7.96
CA PHE A 227 -35.75 24.26 -8.58
C PHE A 227 -36.84 24.29 -9.65
N ARG A 228 -37.27 25.49 -10.10
CA ARG A 228 -38.42 25.64 -11.02
C ARG A 228 -38.11 25.37 -12.48
N ASP A 229 -36.83 25.36 -12.85
CA ASP A 229 -36.33 25.18 -14.21
C ASP A 229 -35.62 23.83 -14.43
N ASP A 230 -35.65 22.94 -13.43
CA ASP A 230 -35.16 21.55 -13.50
C ASP A 230 -36.27 20.60 -14.01
#